data_AF-A0A1I5K857-F1
#
_entry.id   AF-A0A1I5K857-F1
#
_cell.length_a   1.000
_cell.length_b   1.000
_cell.length_c   1.000
_cell.angle_alpha   90.00
_cell.angle_beta   90.00
_cell.angle_gamma   90.00
#
_symmetry.space_group_name_H-M   'P 1'
#
loop_
_entity.id
_entity.type
_entity.pdbx_description
1 polymer ?
#
loop_
_entity_poly.entity_id
_entity_poly.type
_entity_poly.pdbx_seq_one_letter_code
_entity_poly.pdbx_strand_id
1 'polypeptide(L)'
;MTRFVTKAAVAALVALPALAPAAAAQTQAGQAVDEKTGPVSFANVASVRLGGDPQHGGALITETQRSPLTPGQSQLGTDRVAVPKNDGERNTFGPNYEIDLGKYDKPSASPYPQGIASRDHKVVAALQTTHVPTAVAETNYALRDNGRGKPAPVDNTVLVLEGAHSAVDCSGPGKVSSTTTAARVWVRGEDDALKQVAMPASGTLSVTGLKMNSPTPVPQSDPGKTTSDLVVSRVSAFDQLIKQDGWRSGDVTAQAGWRVEITTHARDAEDTKLSDVQTTMVLGGVSCSIPKNFVAAAGNGSGSGGTVQQPSVPTEVPAGYLGAQAAAPSDDLRLPLGFGLLGGGLLFGAVAIVLGRRRAARVVRSRGE
;
A
#
# COMPACT_ATOMS: atom_id res chain seq x y z
N MET A 1 -95.12 7.43 14.21
CA MET A 1 -95.21 6.17 13.45
C MET A 1 -95.39 6.48 11.97
N THR A 2 -94.34 6.42 11.16
CA THR A 2 -94.43 6.50 9.69
C THR A 2 -93.15 5.99 9.04
N ARG A 3 -93.21 4.72 8.63
CA ARG A 3 -92.69 4.02 7.43
C ARG A 3 -91.24 4.19 6.94
N PHE A 4 -90.59 3.03 6.86
CA PHE A 4 -89.37 2.64 6.15
C PHE A 4 -89.33 3.02 4.66
N VAL A 5 -88.13 3.37 4.15
CA VAL A 5 -87.58 2.84 2.87
C VAL A 5 -86.04 2.79 2.93
N THR A 6 -85.51 1.61 2.61
CA THR A 6 -84.11 1.18 2.46
C THR A 6 -83.44 1.77 1.23
N LYS A 7 -82.17 2.23 1.31
CA LYS A 7 -81.19 2.13 0.20
C LYS A 7 -79.76 2.00 0.74
N ALA A 8 -79.13 0.87 0.41
CA ALA A 8 -77.71 0.64 0.57
C ALA A 8 -76.92 1.45 -0.47
N ALA A 9 -75.81 2.06 -0.04
CA ALA A 9 -74.77 2.56 -0.95
C ALA A 9 -73.40 2.14 -0.41
N VAL A 10 -72.83 1.15 -1.09
CA VAL A 10 -71.42 0.77 -1.01
C VAL A 10 -70.63 1.88 -1.71
N ALA A 11 -69.67 2.50 -1.02
CA ALA A 11 -68.72 3.42 -1.61
C ALA A 11 -67.30 2.97 -1.26
N ALA A 12 -66.53 2.73 -2.32
CA ALA A 12 -65.25 2.07 -2.35
C ALA A 12 -64.15 2.86 -1.64
N LEU A 13 -63.31 2.14 -0.89
CA LEU A 13 -61.97 2.59 -0.51
C LEU A 13 -61.14 2.76 -1.79
N VAL A 14 -60.83 3.99 -2.16
CA VAL A 14 -59.76 4.31 -3.12
C VAL A 14 -58.46 4.36 -2.32
N ALA A 15 -57.70 3.27 -2.37
CA ALA A 15 -56.32 3.25 -1.92
C ALA A 15 -55.47 4.06 -2.91
N LEU A 16 -55.05 5.25 -2.51
CA LEU A 16 -54.02 6.02 -3.19
C LEU A 16 -52.67 5.33 -2.97
N PRO A 17 -51.93 4.92 -4.03
CA PRO A 17 -50.55 4.53 -3.86
C PRO A 17 -49.75 5.80 -3.58
N ALA A 18 -49.25 5.93 -2.35
CA ALA A 18 -48.20 6.88 -2.03
C ALA A 18 -46.98 6.55 -2.90
N LEU A 19 -46.75 7.38 -3.92
CA LEU A 19 -45.52 7.42 -4.70
C LEU A 19 -44.39 7.91 -3.78
N ALA A 20 -43.87 7.03 -2.95
CA ALA A 20 -42.53 7.18 -2.42
C ALA A 20 -41.56 7.18 -3.62
N PRO A 21 -40.56 8.08 -3.68
CA PRO A 21 -39.51 7.95 -4.66
C PRO A 21 -38.84 6.61 -4.41
N ALA A 22 -39.07 5.66 -5.32
CA ALA A 22 -38.33 4.43 -5.38
C ALA A 22 -36.87 4.82 -5.58
N ALA A 23 -36.10 4.83 -4.49
CA ALA A 23 -34.66 4.65 -4.58
C ALA A 23 -34.49 3.37 -5.39
N ALA A 24 -33.99 3.51 -6.62
CA ALA A 24 -33.65 2.37 -7.44
C ALA A 24 -32.58 1.59 -6.68
N ALA A 25 -33.02 0.57 -5.94
CA ALA A 25 -32.18 -0.49 -5.46
C ALA A 25 -31.70 -1.21 -6.73
N GLN A 26 -30.59 -0.75 -7.29
CA GLN A 26 -29.86 -1.50 -8.30
C GLN A 26 -29.35 -2.77 -7.61
N THR A 27 -30.16 -3.83 -7.70
CA THR A 27 -29.75 -5.20 -7.43
C THR A 27 -28.63 -5.55 -8.39
N GLN A 28 -27.38 -5.43 -7.93
CA GLN A 28 -26.18 -5.73 -8.69
C GLN A 28 -25.27 -6.66 -7.89
N ALA A 29 -25.80 -7.78 -7.40
CA ALA A 29 -24.93 -8.89 -7.02
C ALA A 29 -24.34 -9.46 -8.32
N GLY A 30 -23.10 -9.09 -8.66
CA GLY A 30 -22.37 -9.62 -9.82
C GLY A 30 -22.08 -8.62 -10.97
N GLN A 31 -22.44 -7.34 -10.86
CA GLN A 31 -21.91 -6.33 -11.81
C GLN A 31 -20.60 -5.74 -11.27
N ALA A 32 -19.62 -5.58 -12.16
CA ALA A 32 -18.36 -4.95 -11.82
C ALA A 32 -18.58 -3.50 -11.33
N VAL A 33 -17.86 -3.10 -10.28
CA VAL A 33 -17.84 -1.72 -9.80
C VAL A 33 -17.09 -0.83 -10.78
N ASP A 34 -17.50 0.45 -10.86
CA ASP A 34 -16.80 1.42 -11.69
C ASP A 34 -15.36 1.63 -11.22
N GLU A 35 -14.40 1.52 -12.14
CA GLU A 35 -12.98 1.56 -11.81
C GLU A 35 -12.56 2.90 -11.19
N LYS A 36 -13.12 4.01 -11.66
CA LYS A 36 -12.70 5.38 -11.34
C LYS A 36 -13.40 5.92 -10.10
N THR A 37 -14.67 5.58 -9.92
CA THR A 37 -15.56 6.18 -8.92
C THR A 37 -16.12 5.16 -7.94
N GLY A 38 -16.11 3.87 -8.28
CA GLY A 38 -16.66 2.82 -7.45
C GLY A 38 -15.86 2.54 -6.16
N PRO A 39 -16.41 1.68 -5.29
CA PRO A 39 -15.70 1.15 -4.13
C PRO A 39 -14.34 0.55 -4.50
N VAL A 40 -13.32 0.81 -3.69
CA VAL A 40 -11.98 0.26 -3.88
C VAL A 40 -11.24 0.13 -2.56
N SER A 41 -10.39 -0.87 -2.44
CA SER A 41 -9.40 -0.93 -1.38
C SER A 41 -7.99 -1.14 -1.93
N PHE A 42 -7.01 -0.75 -1.13
CA PHE A 42 -5.60 -0.85 -1.41
C PHE A 42 -4.87 -1.39 -0.18
N ALA A 43 -3.85 -2.21 -0.41
CA ALA A 43 -3.00 -2.75 0.64
C ALA A 43 -1.54 -2.78 0.18
N ASN A 44 -0.63 -2.36 1.05
CA ASN A 44 0.80 -2.34 0.80
C ASN A 44 1.57 -2.80 2.05
N VAL A 45 2.65 -3.55 1.84
CA VAL A 45 3.41 -4.12 2.96
C VAL A 45 4.35 -3.10 3.60
N ALA A 46 5.03 -2.27 2.79
CA ALA A 46 5.90 -1.21 3.28
C ALA A 46 6.15 -0.15 2.20
N SER A 47 6.16 1.10 2.62
CA SER A 47 6.54 2.24 1.79
C SER A 47 7.49 3.14 2.56
N VAL A 48 8.45 3.75 1.87
CA VAL A 48 9.48 4.59 2.47
C VAL A 48 9.67 5.85 1.65
N ARG A 49 9.86 6.97 2.31
CA ARG A 49 10.30 8.24 1.74
C ARG A 49 11.58 8.68 2.44
N LEU A 50 12.59 9.00 1.65
CA LEU A 50 13.82 9.62 2.12
C LEU A 50 13.78 11.12 1.87
N GLY A 51 14.20 11.91 2.86
CA GLY A 51 14.17 13.37 2.82
C GLY A 51 12.91 13.96 3.45
N GLY A 52 13.05 15.15 4.04
CA GLY A 52 11.97 15.86 4.74
C GLY A 52 11.00 16.59 3.83
N ASP A 53 11.26 16.62 2.52
CA ASP A 53 10.41 17.25 1.53
C ASP A 53 9.53 16.20 0.83
N PRO A 54 8.20 16.21 1.01
CA PRO A 54 7.26 15.31 0.33
C PRO A 54 7.29 15.38 -1.20
N GLN A 55 7.77 16.49 -1.79
CA GLN A 55 7.79 16.74 -3.23
C GLN A 55 9.14 16.47 -3.90
N HIS A 56 10.23 16.51 -3.12
CA HIS A 56 11.61 16.36 -3.66
C HIS A 56 12.36 15.15 -3.10
N GLY A 57 11.84 14.50 -2.06
CA GLY A 57 12.38 13.25 -1.52
C GLY A 57 12.00 12.03 -2.35
N GLY A 58 12.96 11.15 -2.63
CA GLY A 58 12.71 9.88 -3.28
C GLY A 58 11.82 8.97 -2.43
N ALA A 59 10.82 8.33 -3.04
CA ALA A 59 10.00 7.32 -2.37
C ALA A 59 10.18 5.95 -3.00
N LEU A 60 10.39 4.94 -2.15
CA LEU A 60 10.29 3.52 -2.47
C LEU A 60 8.92 3.02 -2.01
N ILE A 61 8.09 2.59 -2.95
CA ILE A 61 6.80 1.98 -2.64
C ILE A 61 6.85 0.55 -3.12
N THR A 62 6.66 -0.40 -2.20
CA THR A 62 6.56 -1.81 -2.59
C THR A 62 5.29 -2.05 -3.41
N GLU A 63 5.16 -3.25 -3.97
CA GLU A 63 3.99 -3.64 -4.72
C GLU A 63 2.69 -3.39 -3.92
N THR A 64 1.74 -2.71 -4.56
CA THR A 64 0.45 -2.35 -3.97
C THR A 64 -0.64 -3.23 -4.54
N GLN A 65 -1.38 -3.89 -3.66
CA GLN A 65 -2.55 -4.68 -4.02
C GLN A 65 -3.76 -3.76 -4.11
N ARG A 66 -4.55 -3.93 -5.17
CA ARG A 66 -5.83 -3.23 -5.38
C ARG A 66 -6.94 -4.25 -5.43
N SER A 67 -8.08 -3.96 -4.79
CA SER A 67 -9.25 -4.83 -4.89
C SER A 67 -9.69 -5.01 -6.36
N PRO A 68 -10.14 -6.20 -6.76
CA PRO A 68 -10.73 -6.42 -8.07
C PRO A 68 -12.00 -5.58 -8.29
N LEU A 69 -12.44 -5.45 -9.54
CA LEU A 69 -13.70 -4.76 -9.87
C LEU A 69 -14.95 -5.62 -9.61
N THR A 70 -14.79 -6.93 -9.46
CA THR A 70 -15.85 -7.86 -9.05
C THR A 70 -15.50 -8.47 -7.70
N PRO A 71 -16.47 -9.02 -6.95
CA PRO A 71 -16.17 -9.66 -5.67
C PRO A 71 -15.00 -10.65 -5.75
N GLY A 72 -14.06 -10.53 -4.81
CA GLY A 72 -12.79 -11.25 -4.83
C GLY A 72 -11.70 -10.53 -4.04
N GLN A 73 -10.48 -11.04 -4.13
CA GLN A 73 -9.33 -10.47 -3.42
C GLN A 73 -8.07 -10.49 -4.29
N SER A 74 -7.23 -9.48 -4.10
CA SER A 74 -5.83 -9.47 -4.55
C SER A 74 -4.93 -9.59 -3.33
N GLN A 75 -3.95 -10.48 -3.40
CA GLN A 75 -3.06 -10.78 -2.28
C GLN A 75 -1.61 -10.72 -2.75
N LEU A 76 -0.78 -10.00 -2.00
CA LEU A 76 0.66 -9.95 -2.24
C LEU A 76 1.29 -11.34 -1.98
N GLY A 77 2.17 -11.76 -2.88
CA GLY A 77 2.96 -12.97 -2.72
C GLY A 77 3.88 -12.91 -1.49
N THR A 78 4.09 -14.05 -0.84
CA THR A 78 4.87 -14.14 0.41
C THR A 78 6.38 -14.27 0.20
N ASP A 79 6.84 -14.19 -1.06
CA ASP A 79 8.25 -14.30 -1.45
C ASP A 79 9.08 -13.08 -1.04
N ARG A 80 8.43 -11.93 -0.83
CA ARG A 80 9.08 -10.74 -0.28
C ARG A 80 9.27 -10.91 1.22
N VAL A 81 10.51 -11.12 1.64
CA VAL A 81 10.87 -11.23 3.07
C VAL A 81 11.45 -9.94 3.65
N ALA A 82 11.93 -9.02 2.79
CA ALA A 82 12.52 -7.76 3.20
C ALA A 82 12.33 -6.64 2.16
N VAL A 83 12.57 -5.39 2.60
CA VAL A 83 12.67 -4.17 1.78
C VAL A 83 13.98 -3.47 2.17
N PRO A 84 14.91 -3.24 1.25
CA PRO A 84 14.79 -3.37 -0.20
C PRO A 84 14.99 -4.83 -0.66
N LYS A 85 14.26 -5.28 -1.69
CA LYS A 85 14.35 -6.64 -2.25
C LYS A 85 15.50 -6.82 -3.25
N ASN A 86 15.90 -5.75 -3.94
CA ASN A 86 16.91 -5.78 -4.99
C ASN A 86 17.74 -4.50 -5.00
N ASP A 87 18.79 -4.46 -5.82
CA ASP A 87 19.72 -3.33 -5.88
C ASP A 87 19.06 -2.02 -6.32
N GLY A 88 18.04 -2.08 -7.19
CA GLY A 88 17.27 -0.90 -7.58
C GLY A 88 16.53 -0.28 -6.39
N GLU A 89 15.87 -1.11 -5.57
CA GLU A 89 15.21 -0.66 -4.36
C GLU A 89 16.24 -0.15 -3.34
N ARG A 90 17.40 -0.82 -3.24
CA ARG A 90 18.48 -0.45 -2.32
C ARG A 90 19.12 0.88 -2.69
N ASN A 91 19.28 1.19 -3.97
CA ASN A 91 19.78 2.48 -4.42
C ASN A 91 18.84 3.64 -4.04
N THR A 92 17.54 3.37 -3.92
CA THR A 92 16.56 4.38 -3.47
C THR A 92 16.47 4.46 -1.95
N PHE A 93 16.42 3.31 -1.27
CA PHE A 93 16.22 3.25 0.18
C PHE A 93 17.49 3.51 0.99
N GLY A 94 18.66 3.41 0.35
CA GLY A 94 19.97 3.50 0.98
C GLY A 94 20.47 2.13 1.45
N PRO A 95 21.79 1.98 1.61
CA PRO A 95 22.41 0.69 1.94
C PRO A 95 22.22 0.29 3.41
N ASN A 96 21.97 1.24 4.31
CA ASN A 96 22.05 1.00 5.75
C ASN A 96 20.76 0.42 6.31
N TYR A 97 19.59 0.75 5.77
CA TYR A 97 18.33 0.27 6.32
C TYR A 97 17.79 -0.95 5.61
N GLU A 98 17.17 -1.83 6.37
CA GLU A 98 16.41 -2.96 5.86
C GLU A 98 15.17 -3.18 6.73
N ILE A 99 14.01 -3.33 6.11
CA ILE A 99 12.74 -3.65 6.76
C ILE A 99 12.45 -5.12 6.48
N ASP A 100 12.67 -5.97 7.47
CA ASP A 100 12.31 -7.37 7.42
C ASP A 100 10.82 -7.55 7.76
N LEU A 101 10.14 -8.40 7.00
CA LEU A 101 8.67 -8.52 7.03
C LEU A 101 8.12 -9.91 6.68
N GLY A 102 8.99 -10.89 6.41
CA GLY A 102 8.56 -12.23 6.01
C GLY A 102 9.19 -13.36 6.82
N LYS A 103 9.11 -14.56 6.25
CA LYS A 103 9.58 -15.81 6.85
C LYS A 103 11.03 -16.08 6.47
N TYR A 104 11.83 -16.51 7.44
CA TYR A 104 13.23 -16.87 7.27
C TYR A 104 13.40 -18.37 7.50
N ASP A 105 14.07 -19.06 6.58
CA ASP A 105 14.28 -20.51 6.65
C ASP A 105 15.20 -20.93 7.80
N LYS A 106 16.11 -20.03 8.20
CA LYS A 106 17.09 -20.28 9.26
C LYS A 106 16.84 -19.34 10.44
N PRO A 107 16.71 -19.85 11.68
CA PRO A 107 16.58 -19.00 12.86
C PRO A 107 17.73 -18.01 13.04
N SER A 108 18.96 -18.38 12.64
CA SER A 108 20.13 -17.50 12.71
C SER A 108 20.09 -16.30 11.75
N ALA A 109 19.26 -16.35 10.72
CA ALA A 109 19.04 -15.25 9.80
C ALA A 109 17.89 -14.33 10.25
N SER A 110 17.16 -14.72 11.31
CA SER A 110 16.02 -13.96 11.81
C SER A 110 16.48 -12.64 12.45
N PRO A 111 15.87 -11.50 12.08
CA PRO A 111 16.11 -10.20 12.72
C PRO A 111 15.33 -10.06 14.04
N TYR A 112 14.41 -10.99 14.33
CA TYR A 112 13.52 -10.87 15.48
C TYR A 112 14.18 -11.36 16.78
N PRO A 113 13.86 -10.74 17.94
CA PRO A 113 14.20 -11.25 19.25
C PRO A 113 13.81 -12.72 19.47
N GLN A 114 14.50 -13.38 20.40
CA GLN A 114 14.17 -14.74 20.80
C GLN A 114 12.70 -14.86 21.22
N GLY A 115 12.03 -15.91 20.73
CA GLY A 115 10.61 -16.17 21.00
C GLY A 115 9.64 -15.49 20.04
N ILE A 116 10.13 -14.66 19.10
CA ILE A 116 9.32 -14.10 18.02
C ILE A 116 9.63 -14.88 16.74
N ALA A 117 8.67 -15.67 16.28
CA ALA A 117 8.81 -16.41 15.03
C ALA A 117 8.74 -15.45 13.84
N SER A 118 9.64 -15.63 12.86
CA SER A 118 9.39 -15.10 11.52
C SER A 118 8.16 -15.80 10.93
N ARG A 119 7.39 -15.08 10.10
CA ARG A 119 6.13 -15.58 9.53
C ARG A 119 5.89 -14.99 8.16
N ASP A 120 5.07 -15.68 7.39
CA ASP A 120 4.56 -15.11 6.14
C ASP A 120 3.69 -13.90 6.48
N HIS A 121 3.84 -12.85 5.67
CA HIS A 121 2.96 -11.69 5.74
C HIS A 121 1.63 -11.99 5.03
N LYS A 122 0.58 -11.28 5.43
CA LYS A 122 -0.73 -11.31 4.79
C LYS A 122 -1.11 -9.89 4.39
N VAL A 123 -1.01 -9.58 3.11
CA VAL A 123 -1.38 -8.26 2.56
C VAL A 123 -2.41 -8.47 1.48
N VAL A 124 -3.64 -8.04 1.76
CA VAL A 124 -4.82 -8.35 0.96
C VAL A 124 -5.67 -7.09 0.77
N ALA A 125 -6.08 -6.85 -0.47
CA ALA A 125 -7.13 -5.89 -0.82
C ALA A 125 -8.30 -6.66 -1.44
N ALA A 126 -9.48 -6.54 -0.86
CA ALA A 126 -10.66 -7.31 -1.25
C ALA A 126 -11.87 -6.43 -1.54
N LEU A 127 -12.72 -6.93 -2.44
CA LEU A 127 -14.08 -6.46 -2.64
C LEU A 127 -15.00 -7.60 -2.22
N GLN A 128 -15.82 -7.39 -1.19
CA GLN A 128 -16.76 -8.41 -0.72
C GLN A 128 -17.87 -8.66 -1.75
N THR A 129 -18.63 -9.75 -1.58
CA THR A 129 -19.84 -10.03 -2.39
C THR A 129 -20.90 -8.94 -2.30
N THR A 130 -20.88 -8.17 -1.21
CA THR A 130 -21.71 -6.99 -0.97
C THR A 130 -21.14 -5.71 -1.57
N HIS A 131 -20.05 -5.80 -2.35
CA HIS A 131 -19.25 -4.68 -2.86
C HIS A 131 -18.62 -3.77 -1.79
N VAL A 132 -18.56 -4.24 -0.54
CA VAL A 132 -17.83 -3.55 0.53
C VAL A 132 -16.32 -3.75 0.31
N PRO A 133 -15.53 -2.67 0.15
CA PRO A 133 -14.09 -2.79 0.02
C PRO A 133 -13.44 -2.93 1.39
N THR A 134 -12.56 -3.91 1.53
CA THR A 134 -11.76 -4.14 2.74
C THR A 134 -10.31 -4.35 2.39
N ALA A 135 -9.41 -4.04 3.32
CA ALA A 135 -8.00 -4.34 3.16
C ALA A 135 -7.37 -4.70 4.50
N VAL A 136 -6.38 -5.59 4.46
CA VAL A 136 -5.65 -6.09 5.62
C VAL A 136 -4.16 -6.15 5.29
N ALA A 137 -3.31 -5.73 6.21
CA ALA A 137 -1.88 -5.98 6.20
C ALA A 137 -1.44 -6.50 7.58
N GLU A 138 -0.88 -7.71 7.63
CA GLU A 138 -0.49 -8.37 8.87
C GLU A 138 0.88 -9.05 8.73
N THR A 139 1.81 -8.75 9.62
CA THR A 139 3.10 -9.46 9.76
C THR A 139 3.83 -9.03 11.04
N ASN A 140 5.04 -9.55 11.25
CA ASN A 140 6.02 -8.93 12.13
C ASN A 140 6.90 -8.01 11.27
N TYR A 141 7.17 -6.79 11.71
CA TYR A 141 8.17 -5.92 11.08
C TYR A 141 9.40 -5.82 11.97
N ALA A 142 10.59 -5.92 11.40
CA ALA A 142 11.82 -5.51 12.05
C ALA A 142 12.55 -4.50 11.16
N LEU A 143 12.92 -3.36 11.72
CA LEU A 143 13.80 -2.40 11.07
C LEU A 143 15.23 -2.63 11.56
N ARG A 144 16.13 -2.87 10.62
CA ARG A 144 17.57 -3.00 10.86
C ARG A 144 18.33 -1.78 10.36
N ASP A 145 19.35 -1.42 11.14
CA ASP A 145 20.43 -0.55 10.71
C ASP A 145 21.70 -1.38 10.50
N ASN A 146 21.93 -1.80 9.27
CA ASN A 146 23.11 -2.52 8.82
C ASN A 146 24.38 -1.67 8.88
N GLY A 147 24.28 -0.33 8.98
CA GLY A 147 25.41 0.57 9.20
C GLY A 147 26.13 0.31 10.53
N ARG A 148 25.45 -0.37 11.48
CA ARG A 148 26.04 -0.80 12.76
C ARG A 148 27.02 -1.97 12.60
N GLY A 149 26.98 -2.68 11.48
CA GLY A 149 27.97 -3.70 11.11
C GLY A 149 28.07 -4.90 12.06
N LYS A 150 27.01 -5.22 12.83
CA LYS A 150 27.03 -6.38 13.73
C LYS A 150 26.84 -7.68 12.94
N PRO A 151 27.48 -8.81 13.33
CA PRO A 151 27.38 -10.06 12.59
C PRO A 151 25.98 -10.69 12.57
N ALA A 152 25.24 -10.62 13.68
CA ALA A 152 23.90 -11.20 13.76
C ALA A 152 22.83 -10.16 13.34
N PRO A 153 21.83 -10.53 12.53
CA PRO A 153 20.78 -9.60 12.09
C PRO A 153 20.03 -8.92 13.24
N VAL A 154 19.68 -9.67 14.29
CA VAL A 154 19.01 -9.14 15.48
C VAL A 154 19.84 -8.06 16.18
N ASP A 155 21.17 -8.15 16.14
CA ASP A 155 22.05 -7.17 16.76
C ASP A 155 22.01 -5.83 16.03
N ASN A 156 21.66 -5.81 14.74
CA ASN A 156 21.44 -4.60 13.94
C ASN A 156 20.00 -4.07 14.03
N THR A 157 19.07 -4.83 14.63
CA THR A 157 17.64 -4.46 14.71
C THR A 157 17.41 -3.34 15.72
N VAL A 158 16.72 -2.28 15.29
CA VAL A 158 16.44 -1.06 16.07
C VAL A 158 14.98 -0.93 16.48
N LEU A 159 14.05 -1.48 15.69
CA LEU A 159 12.61 -1.47 15.97
C LEU A 159 12.02 -2.81 15.57
N VAL A 160 11.13 -3.36 16.40
CA VAL A 160 10.25 -4.49 16.02
C VAL A 160 8.80 -4.15 16.35
N LEU A 161 7.92 -4.36 15.37
CA LEU A 161 6.47 -4.37 15.56
C LEU A 161 5.99 -5.81 15.43
N GLU A 162 5.82 -6.48 16.56
CA GLU A 162 5.36 -7.86 16.58
C GLU A 162 3.84 -7.93 16.47
N GLY A 163 3.33 -8.81 15.61
CA GLY A 163 1.90 -8.96 15.35
C GLY A 163 1.29 -7.67 14.83
N ALA A 164 2.05 -6.91 14.04
CA ALA A 164 1.57 -5.69 13.43
C ALA A 164 0.41 -6.03 12.49
N HIS A 165 -0.73 -5.37 12.70
CA HIS A 165 -1.95 -5.60 11.96
C HIS A 165 -2.63 -4.27 11.66
N SER A 166 -2.90 -4.04 10.38
CA SER A 166 -3.67 -2.92 9.86
C SER A 166 -4.87 -3.45 9.11
N ALA A 167 -6.07 -2.93 9.38
CA ALA A 167 -7.27 -3.32 8.67
C ALA A 167 -8.23 -2.15 8.48
N VAL A 168 -8.97 -2.17 7.38
CA VAL A 168 -10.02 -1.21 7.04
C VAL A 168 -11.23 -1.92 6.45
N ASP A 169 -12.40 -1.40 6.77
CA ASP A 169 -13.68 -1.84 6.22
C ASP A 169 -14.56 -0.61 5.96
N CYS A 170 -15.08 -0.49 4.74
CA CYS A 170 -15.95 0.60 4.33
C CYS A 170 -17.36 0.09 4.02
N SER A 171 -18.04 -0.45 5.03
CA SER A 171 -19.40 -1.01 4.91
C SER A 171 -20.47 0.01 4.50
N GLY A 172 -20.23 1.31 4.70
CA GLY A 172 -21.15 2.36 4.28
C GLY A 172 -20.71 3.77 4.70
N PRO A 173 -21.32 4.82 4.16
CA PRO A 173 -21.14 6.18 4.67
C PRO A 173 -21.52 6.24 6.16
N GLY A 174 -20.57 6.63 7.02
CA GLY A 174 -20.73 6.60 8.48
C GLY A 174 -20.57 5.23 9.14
N LYS A 175 -20.24 4.18 8.37
CA LYS A 175 -19.92 2.82 8.84
C LYS A 175 -18.56 2.39 8.29
N VAL A 176 -17.55 3.21 8.56
CA VAL A 176 -16.16 2.90 8.24
C VAL A 176 -15.41 2.50 9.51
N SER A 177 -14.47 1.56 9.37
CA SER A 177 -13.57 1.16 10.45
C SER A 177 -12.13 1.21 10.00
N SER A 178 -11.23 1.49 10.94
CA SER A 178 -9.80 1.54 10.74
C SER A 178 -9.12 1.05 12.02
N THR A 179 -8.30 0.01 11.87
CA THR A 179 -7.65 -0.66 13.00
C THR A 179 -6.16 -0.73 12.72
N THR A 180 -5.34 -0.29 13.68
CA THR A 180 -3.89 -0.47 13.67
C THR A 180 -3.44 -0.95 15.05
N THR A 181 -2.89 -2.16 15.09
CA THR A 181 -2.47 -2.84 16.32
C THR A 181 -1.11 -3.51 16.15
N ALA A 182 -0.46 -3.76 17.27
CA ALA A 182 0.74 -4.58 17.40
C ALA A 182 0.64 -5.27 18.76
N ALA A 183 1.03 -6.53 18.85
CA ALA A 183 1.05 -7.27 20.10
C ALA A 183 2.13 -6.71 21.04
N ARG A 184 3.32 -6.45 20.51
CA ARG A 184 4.45 -5.89 21.25
C ARG A 184 5.27 -4.96 20.34
N VAL A 185 5.84 -3.93 20.94
CA VAL A 185 6.80 -3.03 20.29
C VAL A 185 8.14 -3.20 20.99
N TRP A 186 9.21 -3.31 20.22
CA TRP A 186 10.57 -3.40 20.75
C TRP A 186 11.40 -2.30 20.14
N VAL A 187 12.18 -1.60 20.96
CA VAL A 187 13.10 -0.56 20.48
C VAL A 187 14.48 -0.81 21.09
N ARG A 188 15.52 -0.63 20.27
CA ARG A 188 16.90 -0.64 20.76
C ARG A 188 17.20 0.72 21.38
N GLY A 189 17.41 0.75 22.69
CA GLY A 189 17.68 1.97 23.43
C GLY A 189 19.14 2.44 23.35
N GLU A 190 19.45 3.51 24.08
CA GLU A 190 20.80 4.09 24.19
C GLU A 190 21.84 3.11 24.79
N ASP A 191 21.37 2.20 25.64
CA ASP A 191 22.15 1.10 26.23
C ASP A 191 22.50 -0.01 25.23
N ASP A 192 22.16 0.20 23.96
CA ASP A 192 22.37 -0.70 22.84
C ASP A 192 21.65 -2.05 23.01
N ALA A 193 20.60 -2.13 23.86
CA ALA A 193 19.80 -3.33 24.05
C ALA A 193 18.41 -3.19 23.42
N LEU A 194 17.98 -4.22 22.69
CA LEU A 194 16.63 -4.30 22.11
C LEU A 194 15.65 -4.79 23.20
N LYS A 195 14.73 -3.91 23.63
CA LYS A 195 13.81 -4.16 24.73
C LYS A 195 12.37 -3.87 24.34
N GLN A 196 11.45 -4.59 24.96
CA GLN A 196 10.02 -4.31 24.80
C GLN A 196 9.70 -2.96 25.44
N VAL A 197 8.94 -2.14 24.72
CA VAL A 197 8.44 -0.84 25.17
C VAL A 197 6.92 -0.82 25.07
N ALA A 198 6.28 -0.12 26.00
CA ALA A 198 4.83 0.08 25.94
C ALA A 198 4.50 1.20 24.94
N MET A 199 3.47 0.98 24.11
CA MET A 199 2.92 2.09 23.32
C MET A 199 2.21 3.07 24.25
N PRO A 200 2.55 4.37 24.19
CA PRO A 200 1.90 5.37 25.02
C PRO A 200 0.40 5.48 24.73
N ALA A 201 -0.39 5.88 25.73
CA ALA A 201 -1.83 6.10 25.56
C ALA A 201 -2.17 7.18 24.53
N SER A 202 -1.24 8.11 24.27
CA SER A 202 -1.33 9.09 23.19
C SER A 202 -1.36 8.45 21.78
N GLY A 203 -0.96 7.18 21.66
CA GLY A 203 -0.83 6.48 20.38
C GLY A 203 0.49 6.73 19.65
N THR A 204 1.39 7.52 20.23
CA THR A 204 2.69 7.87 19.65
C THR A 204 3.81 7.54 20.64
N LEU A 205 4.77 6.74 20.19
CA LEU A 205 6.03 6.45 20.87
C LEU A 205 7.12 7.33 20.27
N SER A 206 7.90 8.01 21.11
CA SER A 206 9.06 8.79 20.71
C SER A 206 10.27 8.34 21.53
N VAL A 207 11.38 8.05 20.86
CA VAL A 207 12.64 7.65 21.46
C VAL A 207 13.75 8.45 20.81
N THR A 208 14.57 9.13 21.60
CA THR A 208 15.61 10.05 21.12
C THR A 208 17.00 9.47 21.34
N GLY A 209 18.01 10.01 20.65
CA GLY A 209 19.42 9.70 20.95
C GLY A 209 19.84 8.26 20.62
N LEU A 210 19.14 7.58 19.71
CA LEU A 210 19.46 6.20 19.35
C LEU A 210 20.79 6.12 18.60
N LYS A 211 21.56 5.06 18.88
CA LYS A 211 22.76 4.71 18.12
C LYS A 211 22.38 4.06 16.79
N MET A 212 21.93 4.90 15.88
CA MET A 212 21.42 4.54 14.57
C MET A 212 22.02 5.50 13.54
N ASN A 213 22.43 4.94 12.40
CA ASN A 213 23.00 5.69 11.29
C ASN A 213 21.88 6.23 10.40
N SER A 214 22.23 7.12 9.47
CA SER A 214 21.33 7.54 8.40
C SER A 214 21.12 6.40 7.38
N PRO A 215 19.99 6.37 6.65
CA PRO A 215 19.73 5.37 5.61
C PRO A 215 20.80 5.37 4.51
N THR A 216 21.31 6.56 4.18
CA THR A 216 22.42 6.80 3.24
C THR A 216 23.62 7.40 3.98
N PRO A 217 24.86 7.05 3.62
CA PRO A 217 26.03 7.65 4.25
C PRO A 217 26.06 9.17 4.10
N VAL A 218 26.31 9.89 5.19
CA VAL A 218 26.56 11.33 5.17
C VAL A 218 28.08 11.56 5.11
N PRO A 219 28.61 12.29 4.11
CA PRO A 219 30.03 12.59 4.04
C PRO A 219 30.55 13.21 5.34
N GLN A 220 31.74 12.79 5.79
CA GLN A 220 32.41 13.27 7.01
C GLN A 220 31.68 12.96 8.33
N SER A 221 30.55 12.25 8.30
CA SER A 221 29.88 11.83 9.54
C SER A 221 30.70 10.81 10.33
N ASP A 222 30.73 10.99 11.64
CA ASP A 222 31.25 10.03 12.61
C ASP A 222 30.07 9.21 13.18
N PRO A 223 30.03 7.88 12.96
CA PRO A 223 29.01 6.99 13.53
C PRO A 223 28.96 6.99 15.07
N GLY A 224 30.06 7.32 15.75
CA GLY A 224 30.12 7.40 17.21
C GLY A 224 29.48 8.67 17.79
N LYS A 225 29.25 9.69 16.96
CA LYS A 225 28.63 10.98 17.32
C LYS A 225 27.25 11.17 16.72
N THR A 226 26.98 10.47 15.62
CA THR A 226 25.68 10.48 14.95
C THR A 226 24.64 9.74 15.81
N THR A 227 23.47 10.36 15.96
CA THR A 227 22.35 9.78 16.69
C THR A 227 21.05 9.94 15.89
N SER A 228 20.05 9.13 16.17
CA SER A 228 18.73 9.27 15.56
C SER A 228 17.62 9.34 16.59
N ASP A 229 16.60 10.12 16.26
CA ASP A 229 15.31 10.11 16.94
C ASP A 229 14.33 9.26 16.14
N LEU A 230 13.57 8.42 16.83
CA LEU A 230 12.57 7.50 16.29
C LEU A 230 11.19 7.87 16.83
N VAL A 231 10.22 8.05 15.95
CA VAL A 231 8.81 8.23 16.28
C VAL A 231 8.00 7.13 15.62
N VAL A 232 7.21 6.40 16.41
CA VAL A 232 6.29 5.36 15.94
C VAL A 232 4.87 5.77 16.29
N SER A 233 3.99 5.85 15.30
CA SER A 233 2.59 6.23 15.48
C SER A 233 1.67 5.46 14.54
N ARG A 234 0.37 5.60 14.74
CA ARG A 234 -0.64 5.09 13.81
C ARG A 234 -0.88 6.10 12.70
N VAL A 235 -1.05 5.62 11.46
CA VAL A 235 -1.58 6.42 10.37
C VAL A 235 -3.00 6.84 10.73
N SER A 236 -3.22 8.14 10.82
CA SER A 236 -4.49 8.75 11.24
C SER A 236 -5.21 9.45 10.10
N ALA A 237 -4.50 9.83 9.04
CA ALA A 237 -5.04 10.51 7.87
C ALA A 237 -4.53 9.87 6.57
N PHE A 238 -5.35 9.92 5.52
CA PHE A 238 -5.05 9.26 4.24
C PHE A 238 -3.79 9.83 3.56
N ASP A 239 -3.53 11.12 3.73
CA ASP A 239 -2.34 11.82 3.22
C ASP A 239 -1.03 11.35 3.87
N GLN A 240 -1.08 10.77 5.07
CA GLN A 240 0.08 10.19 5.75
C GLN A 240 0.54 8.87 5.13
N LEU A 241 -0.30 8.21 4.31
CA LEU A 241 0.14 7.07 3.51
C LEU A 241 1.11 7.54 2.42
N ILE A 242 2.21 6.82 2.23
CA ILE A 242 3.08 6.96 1.06
C ILE A 242 2.47 6.09 -0.06
N LYS A 243 2.08 6.72 -1.16
CA LYS A 243 1.13 6.16 -2.14
C LYS A 243 1.65 6.31 -3.57
N GLN A 244 1.30 5.36 -4.42
CA GLN A 244 1.52 5.45 -5.87
C GLN A 244 0.40 6.23 -6.55
N ASP A 245 0.63 6.72 -7.77
CA ASP A 245 -0.29 7.60 -8.51
C ASP A 245 -1.66 6.95 -8.89
N GLY A 246 -1.88 5.67 -8.58
CA GLY A 246 -3.18 4.99 -8.72
C GLY A 246 -3.96 4.78 -7.42
N TRP A 247 -3.35 5.08 -6.27
CA TRP A 247 -3.94 4.85 -4.95
C TRP A 247 -4.88 6.00 -4.59
N ARG A 248 -6.11 5.91 -5.11
CA ARG A 248 -7.12 6.96 -4.97
C ARG A 248 -7.89 6.90 -3.65
N SER A 249 -8.31 8.06 -3.16
CA SER A 249 -9.37 8.22 -2.18
C SER A 249 -10.75 8.22 -2.85
N GLY A 250 -11.81 8.20 -2.03
CA GLY A 250 -13.19 8.49 -2.43
C GLY A 250 -13.81 9.57 -1.54
N ASP A 251 -15.11 9.79 -1.70
CA ASP A 251 -15.88 10.71 -0.86
C ASP A 251 -15.80 10.35 0.63
N VAL A 252 -15.77 9.04 0.92
CA VAL A 252 -15.52 8.49 2.25
C VAL A 252 -14.34 7.54 2.14
N THR A 253 -13.29 7.81 2.91
CA THR A 253 -12.05 7.03 2.92
C THR A 253 -11.70 6.65 4.35
N ALA A 254 -11.31 5.39 4.54
CA ALA A 254 -10.69 4.89 5.76
C ALA A 254 -9.27 4.41 5.45
N GLN A 255 -8.38 4.49 6.44
CA GLN A 255 -6.96 4.21 6.31
C GLN A 255 -6.42 3.63 7.61
N ALA A 256 -5.42 2.77 7.50
CA ALA A 256 -4.68 2.24 8.63
C ALA A 256 -3.24 1.93 8.24
N GLY A 257 -2.34 1.86 9.23
CA GLY A 257 -0.92 1.63 9.01
C GLY A 257 -0.09 2.08 10.21
N TRP A 258 1.14 1.58 10.28
CA TRP A 258 2.14 2.08 11.22
C TRP A 258 3.04 3.09 10.54
N ARG A 259 3.11 4.31 11.07
CA ARG A 259 4.04 5.34 10.62
C ARG A 259 5.28 5.31 11.50
N VAL A 260 6.45 5.23 10.87
CA VAL A 260 7.75 5.27 11.52
C VAL A 260 8.53 6.44 10.93
N GLU A 261 8.90 7.40 11.78
CA GLU A 261 9.67 8.57 11.39
C GLU A 261 11.01 8.53 12.09
N ILE A 262 12.08 8.75 11.33
CA ILE A 262 13.44 8.71 11.84
C ILE A 262 14.13 10.00 11.41
N THR A 263 14.63 10.75 12.39
CA THR A 263 15.48 11.91 12.13
C THR A 263 16.87 11.57 12.60
N THR A 264 17.82 11.43 11.66
CA THR A 264 19.23 11.22 11.99
C THR A 264 19.96 12.55 12.05
N HIS A 265 20.61 12.82 13.17
CA HIS A 265 21.44 13.98 13.42
C HIS A 265 22.90 13.63 13.15
N ALA A 266 23.33 13.83 11.90
CA ALA A 266 24.70 13.53 11.49
C ALA A 266 25.67 14.57 12.05
N ARG A 267 26.75 14.08 12.68
CA ARG A 267 27.83 14.90 13.25
C ARG A 267 29.18 14.39 12.82
N ASP A 268 30.17 15.26 12.75
CA ASP A 268 31.57 14.88 12.51
C ASP A 268 32.29 14.44 13.81
N ALA A 269 33.58 14.13 13.71
CA ALA A 269 34.40 13.67 14.82
C ALA A 269 34.60 14.75 15.91
N GLU A 270 34.56 16.02 15.51
CA GLU A 270 34.62 17.19 16.37
C GLU A 270 33.27 17.54 17.04
N ASP A 271 32.25 16.70 16.83
CA ASP A 271 30.87 16.88 17.32
C ASP A 271 30.11 18.06 16.68
N THR A 272 30.58 18.55 15.53
CA THR A 272 29.92 19.59 14.74
C THR A 272 28.73 18.99 13.98
N LYS A 273 27.60 19.71 13.96
CA LYS A 273 26.43 19.31 13.18
C LYS A 273 26.73 19.41 11.68
N LEU A 274 26.49 18.32 10.95
CA LEU A 274 26.58 18.28 9.50
C LEU A 274 25.22 18.47 8.84
N SER A 275 24.26 17.60 9.14
CA SER A 275 22.92 17.63 8.55
C SER A 275 21.92 16.79 9.37
N ASP A 276 20.64 17.07 9.16
CA ASP A 276 19.56 16.18 9.62
C ASP A 276 19.00 15.41 8.41
N VAL A 277 18.96 14.08 8.51
CA VAL A 277 18.39 13.20 7.48
C VAL A 277 17.08 12.64 7.99
N GLN A 278 15.98 12.98 7.33
CA GLN A 278 14.65 12.49 7.67
C GLN A 278 14.27 11.29 6.81
N THR A 279 13.70 10.27 7.45
CA THR A 279 13.15 9.07 6.83
C THR A 279 11.75 8.85 7.35
N THR A 280 10.77 8.71 6.47
CA THR A 280 9.41 8.31 6.84
C THR A 280 9.09 6.97 6.23
N MET A 281 8.57 6.05 7.02
CA MET A 281 8.12 4.73 6.59
C MET A 281 6.65 4.55 6.97
N VAL A 282 5.91 3.85 6.11
CA VAL A 282 4.57 3.37 6.38
C VAL A 282 4.59 1.85 6.25
N LEU A 283 4.35 1.14 7.35
CA LEU A 283 4.35 -0.32 7.44
C LEU A 283 2.91 -0.82 7.49
N GLY A 284 2.56 -1.74 6.59
CA GLY A 284 1.21 -2.28 6.46
C GLY A 284 0.17 -1.20 6.15
N GLY A 285 0.46 -0.33 5.20
CA GLY A 285 -0.47 0.73 4.78
C GLY A 285 -1.66 0.14 4.04
N VAL A 286 -2.88 0.45 4.50
CA VAL A 286 -4.12 0.00 3.87
C VAL A 286 -5.13 1.15 3.79
N SER A 287 -6.01 1.09 2.80
CA SER A 287 -7.15 2.01 2.73
C SER A 287 -8.35 1.37 2.04
N CYS A 288 -9.54 1.84 2.37
CA CYS A 288 -10.75 1.58 1.59
C CYS A 288 -11.44 2.91 1.28
N SER A 289 -12.15 2.97 0.16
CA SER A 289 -12.82 4.18 -0.32
C SER A 289 -14.15 3.82 -0.96
N ILE A 290 -15.18 4.61 -0.67
CA ILE A 290 -16.53 4.45 -1.20
C ILE A 290 -17.14 5.81 -1.59
N PRO A 291 -18.08 5.85 -2.55
CA PRO A 291 -18.91 7.03 -2.82
C PRO A 291 -19.78 7.46 -1.63
N LYS A 292 -20.16 8.74 -1.57
CA LYS A 292 -21.04 9.28 -0.51
C LYS A 292 -22.42 8.62 -0.43
N ASN A 293 -22.90 8.08 -1.54
CA ASN A 293 -24.20 7.41 -1.68
C ASN A 293 -24.06 5.89 -1.78
N PHE A 294 -22.91 5.33 -1.38
CA PHE A 294 -22.70 3.90 -1.42
C PHE A 294 -23.69 3.15 -0.51
N VAL A 295 -24.27 2.10 -1.07
CA VAL A 295 -25.11 1.14 -0.36
C VAL A 295 -24.58 -0.24 -0.69
N ALA A 296 -24.20 -1.00 0.34
CA ALA A 296 -23.76 -2.37 0.16
C ALA A 296 -24.84 -3.22 -0.52
N ALA A 297 -24.44 -4.06 -1.48
CA ALA A 297 -25.36 -4.98 -2.13
C ALA A 297 -25.88 -6.01 -1.11
N ALA A 298 -27.12 -6.49 -1.30
CA ALA A 298 -27.71 -7.49 -0.43
C ALA A 298 -26.91 -8.81 -0.51
N GLY A 299 -26.50 -9.34 0.64
CA GLY A 299 -25.65 -10.53 0.75
C GLY A 299 -26.28 -11.86 0.32
N ASN A 300 -27.46 -11.84 -0.29
CA ASN A 300 -28.19 -13.04 -0.71
C ASN A 300 -28.15 -13.16 -2.24
N GLY A 301 -27.22 -13.94 -2.76
CA GLY A 301 -27.24 -14.33 -4.17
C GLY A 301 -26.01 -15.09 -4.62
N SER A 302 -26.11 -16.42 -4.67
CA SER A 302 -25.33 -17.22 -5.62
C SER A 302 -25.81 -16.89 -7.04
N GLY A 303 -25.41 -15.73 -7.56
CA GLY A 303 -25.72 -15.30 -8.92
C GLY A 303 -24.68 -15.84 -9.89
N SER A 304 -25.10 -16.75 -10.77
CA SER A 304 -24.31 -17.24 -11.90
C SER A 304 -23.76 -16.07 -12.73
N GLY A 305 -22.45 -16.07 -12.97
CA GLY A 305 -21.71 -15.00 -13.63
C GLY A 305 -22.24 -14.69 -15.04
N GLY A 306 -22.70 -13.45 -15.22
CA GLY A 306 -22.74 -12.82 -16.53
C GLY A 306 -21.39 -12.18 -16.81
N THR A 307 -20.73 -12.58 -17.90
CA THR A 307 -19.46 -11.98 -18.35
C THR A 307 -19.70 -10.54 -18.82
N VAL A 308 -19.43 -9.56 -17.96
CA VAL A 308 -19.23 -8.18 -18.39
C VAL A 308 -17.80 -8.09 -18.91
N GLN A 309 -17.64 -7.89 -20.22
CA GLN A 309 -16.34 -7.75 -20.86
C GLN A 309 -15.81 -6.33 -20.61
N GLN A 310 -15.19 -6.14 -19.45
CA GLN A 310 -14.37 -4.96 -19.15
C GLN A 310 -12.88 -5.34 -19.21
N PRO A 311 -11.99 -4.39 -19.58
CA PRO A 311 -10.57 -4.65 -19.60
C PRO A 311 -10.08 -5.08 -18.22
N SER A 312 -9.22 -6.11 -18.17
CA SER A 312 -8.58 -6.56 -16.94
C SER A 312 -7.75 -5.42 -16.34
N VAL A 313 -8.23 -4.82 -15.26
CA VAL A 313 -7.44 -3.85 -14.51
C VAL A 313 -6.40 -4.63 -13.70
N PRO A 314 -5.10 -4.31 -13.79
CA PRO A 314 -4.09 -4.94 -12.95
C PRO A 314 -4.46 -4.77 -11.47
N THR A 315 -4.61 -5.90 -10.77
CA THR A 315 -4.84 -5.93 -9.31
C THR A 315 -3.52 -5.76 -8.54
N GLU A 316 -2.40 -5.91 -9.24
CA GLU A 316 -1.05 -5.62 -8.78
C GLU A 316 -0.58 -4.32 -9.42
N VAL A 317 -0.23 -3.34 -8.58
CA VAL A 317 0.51 -2.15 -9.02
C VAL A 317 1.98 -2.39 -8.71
N PRO A 318 2.85 -2.52 -9.73
CA PRO A 318 4.26 -2.84 -9.52
C PRO A 318 4.94 -1.87 -8.57
N ALA A 319 5.98 -2.33 -7.86
CA ALA A 319 6.81 -1.45 -7.06
C ALA A 319 7.33 -0.27 -7.90
N GLY A 320 7.32 0.92 -7.31
CA GLY A 320 7.56 2.16 -8.03
C GLY A 320 8.44 3.13 -7.25
N TYR A 321 9.12 3.99 -8.00
CA TYR A 321 9.97 5.05 -7.50
C TYR A 321 9.35 6.39 -7.86
N LEU A 322 9.22 7.30 -6.89
CA LEU A 322 8.78 8.67 -7.13
C LEU A 322 9.91 9.63 -6.71
N GLY A 323 10.43 10.44 -7.65
CA GLY A 323 11.35 11.55 -7.37
C GLY A 323 12.84 11.17 -7.22
N ALA A 324 13.71 12.07 -7.72
CA ALA A 324 15.18 12.08 -7.76
C ALA A 324 15.88 10.88 -8.44
N GLN A 325 16.12 11.04 -9.76
CA GLN A 325 17.17 10.43 -10.59
C GLN A 325 17.79 9.14 -10.03
N ALA A 326 17.32 8.00 -10.52
CA ALA A 326 18.13 6.79 -10.50
C ALA A 326 19.53 7.16 -11.02
N ALA A 327 20.56 7.03 -10.19
CA ALA A 327 21.93 7.30 -10.60
C ALA A 327 22.21 6.48 -11.86
N ALA A 328 22.53 7.17 -12.95
CA ALA A 328 22.97 6.52 -14.18
C ALA A 328 24.20 5.65 -13.83
N PRO A 329 24.34 4.45 -14.41
CA PRO A 329 25.56 3.67 -14.26
C PRO A 329 26.75 4.53 -14.67
N SER A 330 27.79 4.55 -13.85
CA SER A 330 29.09 5.07 -14.24
C SER A 330 29.65 4.18 -15.36
N ASP A 331 29.62 4.65 -16.60
CA ASP A 331 30.81 4.73 -17.45
C ASP A 331 30.51 5.34 -18.83
N ASP A 332 31.54 6.03 -19.34
CA ASP A 332 31.67 6.86 -20.53
C ASP A 332 30.81 6.52 -21.75
N LEU A 333 29.91 7.46 -22.12
CA LEU A 333 29.72 7.94 -23.50
C LEU A 333 28.83 9.19 -23.48
N ARG A 334 29.45 10.36 -23.68
CA ARG A 334 28.76 11.64 -23.87
C ARG A 334 27.98 11.64 -25.19
N LEU A 335 26.66 11.56 -25.10
CA LEU A 335 25.73 12.07 -26.12
C LEU A 335 24.65 12.90 -25.42
N PRO A 336 24.48 14.19 -25.75
CA PRO A 336 23.36 14.97 -25.25
C PRO A 336 22.11 14.54 -26.01
N LEU A 337 20.94 14.55 -25.36
CA LEU A 337 19.54 14.56 -25.88
C LEU A 337 18.67 13.96 -24.74
N GLY A 338 17.83 14.69 -24.01
CA GLY A 338 16.77 15.56 -24.51
C GLY A 338 15.64 14.70 -25.09
N PHE A 339 14.51 14.55 -24.35
CA PHE A 339 13.26 13.85 -24.74
C PHE A 339 13.26 12.31 -24.65
N GLY A 340 13.07 11.76 -23.45
CA GLY A 340 13.00 10.31 -23.19
C GLY A 340 11.64 9.75 -22.74
N LEU A 341 10.53 10.46 -22.88
CA LEU A 341 9.19 9.97 -22.50
C LEU A 341 8.12 10.22 -23.58
N LEU A 342 8.45 9.97 -24.85
CA LEU A 342 7.49 9.82 -25.96
C LEU A 342 7.90 8.69 -26.94
N GLY A 343 8.56 7.64 -26.45
CA GLY A 343 9.21 6.61 -27.29
C GLY A 343 8.72 5.17 -27.13
N GLY A 344 7.77 4.87 -26.24
CA GLY A 344 7.33 3.49 -25.98
C GLY A 344 6.28 2.93 -26.97
N GLY A 345 5.72 3.77 -27.84
CA GLY A 345 4.57 3.40 -28.69
C GLY A 345 4.88 3.08 -30.16
N LEU A 346 6.11 3.31 -30.65
CA LEU A 346 6.43 3.18 -32.09
C LEU A 346 7.28 1.96 -32.46
N LEU A 347 7.92 1.28 -31.50
CA LEU A 347 8.76 0.10 -31.81
C LEU A 347 7.96 -1.21 -31.96
N PHE A 348 6.74 -1.30 -31.43
CA PHE A 348 5.85 -2.44 -31.71
C PHE A 348 5.01 -2.26 -33.00
N GLY A 349 4.86 -1.02 -33.51
CA GLY A 349 4.16 -0.75 -34.78
C GLY A 349 5.00 -1.09 -36.02
N ALA A 350 6.31 -0.84 -35.98
CA ALA A 350 7.19 -1.09 -37.13
C ALA A 350 7.45 -2.59 -37.37
N VAL A 351 7.52 -3.41 -36.33
CA VAL A 351 7.70 -4.87 -36.45
C VAL A 351 6.44 -5.55 -37.02
N ALA A 352 5.24 -5.05 -36.69
CA ALA A 352 3.98 -5.56 -37.23
C ALA A 352 3.82 -5.25 -38.74
N ILE A 353 4.28 -4.08 -39.22
CA ILE A 353 4.20 -3.71 -40.64
C ILE A 353 5.23 -4.49 -41.49
N VAL A 354 6.43 -4.76 -40.95
CA VAL A 354 7.45 -5.53 -41.68
C VAL A 354 7.13 -7.04 -41.69
N LEU A 355 6.51 -7.59 -40.64
CA LEU A 355 6.06 -8.99 -40.62
C LEU A 355 4.75 -9.21 -41.41
N GLY A 356 3.86 -8.20 -41.46
CA GLY A 356 2.64 -8.23 -42.29
C GLY A 356 2.94 -8.19 -43.80
N ARG A 357 3.96 -7.41 -44.22
CA ARG A 357 4.35 -7.33 -45.64
C ARG A 357 5.05 -8.58 -46.16
N ARG A 358 5.67 -9.41 -45.30
CA ARG A 358 6.27 -10.69 -45.71
C ARG A 358 5.28 -11.84 -45.89
N ARG A 359 4.08 -11.77 -45.31
CA ARG A 359 3.01 -12.76 -45.55
C ARG A 359 2.19 -12.47 -46.81
N ALA A 360 1.95 -11.20 -47.14
CA ALA A 360 1.26 -10.83 -48.39
C ALA A 360 2.09 -11.12 -49.66
N ALA A 361 3.43 -11.05 -49.59
CA ALA A 361 4.30 -11.35 -50.73
C ALA A 361 4.46 -12.87 -51.03
N ARG A 362 4.07 -13.77 -50.10
CA ARG A 362 4.14 -15.22 -50.32
C ARG A 362 2.87 -15.85 -50.89
N VAL A 363 1.76 -15.11 -50.94
CA VAL A 363 0.45 -15.62 -51.45
C VAL A 363 0.23 -15.29 -52.94
N VAL A 364 1.10 -14.47 -53.56
CA VAL A 364 0.94 -14.05 -54.98
C VAL A 364 1.84 -14.83 -55.96
N ARG A 365 2.58 -15.87 -55.51
CA ARG A 365 3.50 -16.64 -56.38
C ARG A 365 3.23 -18.15 -56.48
N SER A 366 1.97 -18.58 -56.40
CA SER A 366 1.57 -19.93 -56.82
C SER A 366 0.17 -19.98 -57.47
N ARG A 367 -0.02 -19.23 -58.57
CA ARG A 367 -1.10 -19.51 -59.54
C ARG A 367 -0.65 -19.07 -60.92
N GLY A 368 -0.28 -20.04 -61.74
CA GLY A 368 0.16 -19.84 -63.12
C GLY A 368 1.24 -20.85 -63.52
N GLU A 369 0.89 -22.14 -63.55
CA GLU A 369 0.82 -22.97 -64.76
C GLU A 369 -0.04 -24.21 -64.46
#